data_AF-A0AAN5AF67-F1
#
_entry.id   AF-A0AAN5AF67-F1
#
_cell.length_a   1.000
_cell.length_b   1.000
_cell.length_c   1.000
_cell.angle_alpha   90.00
_cell.angle_beta   90.00
_cell.angle_gamma   90.00
#
_symmetry.space_group_name_H-M   'P 1'
#
loop_
_entity.id
_entity.type
_entity.pdbx_description
1 polymer ?
#
loop_
_entity_poly.entity_id
_entity_poly.type
_entity_poly.pdbx_seq_one_letter_code
_entity_poly.pdbx_strand_id
1 'polypeptide(L)'
;MAQPTAEPVDNAADSLETRERLAAQNESDDHDMQDVSVAKGDAAVSDEDDIDWDGTVLSEAFTMKQPKHTYVLDNEQTGQQVIVDMGVLLGRKPSAEVPAGAKSVKLEDPTRTISRNHAAISFDQDGTLWIEDYGSLNGTYIIQDDVETKVEHKPMQLEAPCTVRIGDQFFQFRKQ
;
A
#
# COMPACT_ATOMS: atom_id res chain seq x y z
N MET A 1 -30.63 -8.90 61.97
CA MET A 1 -29.26 -9.26 62.41
C MET A 1 -28.45 -9.49 61.14
N ALA A 2 -27.28 -8.94 60.86
CA ALA A 2 -26.53 -7.77 61.29
C ALA A 2 -25.56 -7.50 60.12
N GLN A 3 -25.36 -6.24 59.75
CA GLN A 3 -24.25 -5.83 58.86
C GLN A 3 -22.91 -5.97 59.59
N PRO A 4 -21.79 -5.96 58.84
CA PRO A 4 -20.81 -4.87 58.99
C PRO A 4 -20.42 -4.32 57.59
N THR A 5 -20.42 -3.02 57.26
CA THR A 5 -19.72 -1.82 57.81
C THR A 5 -18.19 -1.92 57.78
N ALA A 6 -17.57 -1.32 56.74
CA ALA A 6 -16.70 -0.13 56.84
C ALA A 6 -15.95 0.14 55.51
N GLU A 7 -16.19 1.31 54.90
CA GLU A 7 -15.27 2.05 54.02
C GLU A 7 -14.35 2.96 54.88
N PRO A 8 -13.58 3.96 54.38
CA PRO A 8 -12.82 4.20 53.14
C PRO A 8 -11.34 4.65 53.45
N VAL A 9 -10.68 5.29 52.46
CA VAL A 9 -9.48 6.19 52.51
C VAL A 9 -8.10 5.49 52.35
N ASP A 10 -7.15 5.94 51.52
CA ASP A 10 -6.68 7.32 51.26
C ASP A 10 -6.28 7.59 49.79
N ASN A 11 -6.40 8.87 49.44
CA ASN A 11 -6.12 9.50 48.15
C ASN A 11 -5.14 10.67 48.42
N ALA A 12 -3.98 10.71 47.76
CA ALA A 12 -3.01 11.82 47.72
C ALA A 12 -1.73 11.29 47.05
N ALA A 13 -0.97 11.95 46.18
CA ALA A 13 -0.92 13.29 45.59
C ALA A 13 0.04 13.17 44.36
N ASP A 14 -0.09 13.99 43.29
CA ASP A 14 0.86 15.08 42.95
C ASP A 14 2.13 14.56 42.18
N SER A 15 2.66 15.07 41.06
CA SER A 15 2.59 16.28 40.22
C SER A 15 3.17 15.92 38.84
N LEU A 16 2.62 16.35 37.70
CA LEU A 16 3.03 17.52 36.89
C LEU A 16 4.54 17.84 36.77
N GLU A 17 4.95 18.06 35.52
CA GLU A 17 6.20 18.67 35.02
C GLU A 17 7.48 17.83 35.18
N THR A 18 8.14 17.43 34.08
CA THR A 18 9.21 18.27 33.52
C THR A 18 9.43 17.96 32.04
N ARG A 19 9.15 18.96 31.20
CA ARG A 19 9.86 19.16 29.93
C ARG A 19 11.23 19.73 30.26
N GLU A 20 12.29 19.27 29.59
CA GLU A 20 13.44 20.03 29.07
C GLU A 20 14.64 19.09 28.81
N ARG A 21 15.05 18.96 27.54
CA ARG A 21 16.30 19.46 26.96
C ARG A 21 17.57 18.72 27.41
N LEU A 22 18.17 17.95 26.50
CA LEU A 22 19.61 17.98 26.28
C LEU A 22 19.89 17.87 24.78
N ALA A 23 20.51 18.93 24.28
CA ALA A 23 21.03 19.09 22.93
C ALA A 23 22.55 18.92 22.95
N ALA A 24 23.08 18.74 21.74
CA ALA A 24 24.43 19.09 21.31
C ALA A 24 25.59 18.16 21.72
N GLN A 25 26.18 17.54 20.71
CA GLN A 25 27.63 17.49 20.49
C GLN A 25 27.87 17.11 19.03
N ASN A 26 28.09 18.12 18.16
CA ASN A 26 28.92 17.99 16.96
C ASN A 26 29.32 19.40 16.46
N GLU A 27 30.27 20.01 17.17
CA GLU A 27 31.22 20.98 16.62
C GLU A 27 32.47 20.14 16.23
N SER A 28 33.27 20.40 15.21
CA SER A 28 33.50 21.48 14.26
C SER A 28 34.61 20.94 13.33
N ASP A 29 34.69 21.38 12.08
CA ASP A 29 35.95 21.87 11.49
C ASP A 29 35.71 22.38 10.08
N ASP A 30 36.04 23.65 9.92
CA ASP A 30 36.00 24.49 8.74
C ASP A 30 37.41 24.45 8.11
N HIS A 31 37.56 24.51 6.78
CA HIS A 31 38.65 25.25 6.11
C HIS A 31 38.60 25.16 4.57
N ASP A 32 38.30 26.32 3.97
CA ASP A 32 39.07 27.05 2.95
C ASP A 32 39.49 26.44 1.59
N MET A 33 38.81 26.95 0.54
CA MET A 33 39.26 27.60 -0.70
C MET A 33 40.51 27.15 -1.51
N GLN A 34 40.24 26.99 -2.83
CA GLN A 34 41.03 27.37 -4.04
C GLN A 34 42.30 26.58 -4.42
N ASP A 35 42.36 25.97 -5.62
CA ASP A 35 42.77 26.59 -6.90
C ASP A 35 42.95 25.52 -8.02
N VAL A 36 42.91 25.99 -9.27
CA VAL A 36 42.84 25.31 -10.57
C VAL A 36 44.11 24.55 -11.05
N SER A 37 43.93 23.53 -11.90
CA SER A 37 44.72 23.37 -13.15
C SER A 37 44.20 22.26 -14.08
N VAL A 38 44.45 22.44 -15.37
CA VAL A 38 43.81 21.85 -16.57
C VAL A 38 44.78 20.90 -17.29
N ALA A 39 44.29 19.76 -17.82
CA ALA A 39 44.79 19.11 -19.05
C ALA A 39 43.88 17.91 -19.40
N LYS A 40 42.97 18.04 -20.39
CA LYS A 40 43.11 17.72 -21.82
C LYS A 40 43.31 16.22 -22.13
N GLY A 41 42.24 15.61 -22.64
CA GLY A 41 42.24 14.36 -23.38
C GLY A 41 41.05 14.33 -24.34
N ASP A 42 41.30 14.67 -25.60
CA ASP A 42 40.37 14.58 -26.73
C ASP A 42 40.03 13.10 -27.04
N ALA A 43 38.75 12.79 -27.22
CA ALA A 43 38.27 11.77 -28.15
C ALA A 43 36.81 12.07 -28.52
N ALA A 44 36.58 12.24 -29.82
CA ALA A 44 35.31 12.59 -30.44
C ALA A 44 34.34 11.41 -30.55
N VAL A 45 33.13 11.73 -31.03
CA VAL A 45 31.95 10.93 -31.42
C VAL A 45 30.96 10.68 -30.28
N SER A 46 29.67 11.02 -30.36
CA SER A 46 28.79 11.25 -31.53
C SER A 46 27.60 12.11 -31.06
N ASP A 47 27.08 12.94 -31.95
CA ASP A 47 25.74 13.53 -31.88
C ASP A 47 24.65 12.47 -31.55
N GLU A 48 23.49 12.96 -31.10
CA GLU A 48 22.21 12.26 -30.90
C GLU A 48 22.16 11.50 -29.54
N ASP A 49 21.45 11.91 -28.49
CA ASP A 49 20.17 12.62 -28.37
C ASP A 49 20.16 13.46 -27.07
N ASP A 50 20.01 14.78 -27.20
CA ASP A 50 19.40 15.58 -26.14
C ASP A 50 17.94 15.11 -26.03
N ILE A 51 17.66 14.20 -25.10
CA ILE A 51 16.28 13.87 -24.73
C ILE A 51 15.73 15.08 -24.00
N ASP A 52 15.14 16.00 -24.76
CA ASP A 52 14.15 16.97 -24.29
C ASP A 52 13.06 16.16 -23.59
N TRP A 53 13.17 16.05 -22.26
CA TRP A 53 12.11 15.58 -21.40
C TRP A 53 11.04 16.69 -21.27
N ASP A 54 10.40 17.00 -22.40
CA ASP A 54 9.18 17.79 -22.48
C ASP A 54 8.14 16.98 -23.25
N GLY A 55 7.50 16.06 -22.53
CA GLY A 55 6.60 15.05 -23.09
C GLY A 55 5.44 14.77 -22.17
N THR A 56 4.51 15.71 -22.10
CA THR A 56 3.11 15.41 -21.80
C THR A 56 2.61 14.24 -22.64
N VAL A 57 1.79 13.37 -22.03
CA VAL A 57 1.10 12.20 -22.61
C VAL A 57 1.93 10.91 -22.59
N LEU A 58 1.68 10.11 -21.56
CA LEU A 58 2.04 8.69 -21.52
C LEU A 58 1.42 7.99 -22.74
N SER A 59 2.30 7.42 -23.54
CA SER A 59 2.08 6.86 -24.87
C SER A 59 1.02 5.75 -24.92
N GLU A 60 0.41 5.56 -26.10
CA GLU A 60 -0.56 4.51 -26.48
C GLU A 60 -0.06 3.05 -26.25
N ALA A 61 1.11 2.84 -25.66
CA ALA A 61 1.55 1.53 -25.17
C ALA A 61 0.73 1.02 -23.97
N PHE A 62 -0.04 1.89 -23.30
CA PHE A 62 -1.05 1.50 -22.31
C PHE A 62 -2.34 0.93 -22.93
N THR A 63 -2.41 0.81 -24.26
CA THR A 63 -3.45 0.03 -24.96
C THR A 63 -3.16 -1.47 -24.85
N MET A 64 -2.94 -1.99 -23.64
CA MET A 64 -2.96 -3.43 -23.45
C MET A 64 -4.37 -3.92 -23.79
N LYS A 65 -4.41 -4.83 -24.77
CA LYS A 65 -5.49 -5.79 -25.04
C LYS A 65 -6.37 -5.96 -23.81
N GLN A 66 -7.69 -5.80 -23.99
CA GLN A 66 -8.70 -6.21 -23.03
C GLN A 66 -8.21 -7.45 -22.26
N PRO A 67 -8.23 -7.45 -20.92
CA PRO A 67 -7.70 -8.56 -20.16
C PRO A 67 -8.32 -9.84 -20.69
N LYS A 68 -7.46 -10.81 -21.02
CA LYS A 68 -7.90 -12.07 -21.62
C LYS A 68 -8.88 -12.82 -20.71
N HIS A 69 -8.90 -12.48 -19.42
CA HIS A 69 -9.67 -13.13 -18.38
C HIS A 69 -10.29 -12.11 -17.43
N THR A 70 -11.54 -12.36 -17.08
CA THR A 70 -12.28 -11.63 -16.05
C THR A 70 -12.33 -12.49 -14.79
N TYR A 71 -12.13 -11.85 -13.64
CA TYR A 71 -12.20 -12.50 -12.34
C TYR A 71 -13.27 -11.82 -11.48
N VAL A 72 -13.71 -12.51 -10.44
CA VAL A 72 -14.66 -11.98 -9.45
C VAL A 72 -14.09 -12.20 -8.05
N LEU A 73 -14.18 -11.16 -7.22
CA LEU A 73 -14.12 -11.26 -5.77
C LEU A 73 -15.55 -11.26 -5.25
N ASP A 74 -15.95 -12.36 -4.62
CA ASP A 74 -17.30 -12.57 -4.11
C ASP A 74 -17.27 -12.66 -2.58
N ASN A 75 -17.93 -11.72 -1.91
CA ASN A 75 -18.07 -11.74 -0.46
C ASN A 75 -19.45 -12.29 -0.11
N GLU A 76 -19.50 -13.54 0.36
CA GLU A 76 -20.74 -14.20 0.74
C GLU A 76 -21.44 -13.55 1.95
N GLN A 77 -20.70 -12.89 2.84
CA GLN A 77 -21.26 -12.29 4.05
C GLN A 77 -22.06 -11.02 3.74
N THR A 78 -21.58 -10.22 2.79
CA THR A 78 -22.23 -8.97 2.36
C THR A 78 -23.07 -9.15 1.09
N GLY A 79 -22.81 -10.21 0.32
CA GLY A 79 -23.34 -10.42 -1.03
C GLY A 79 -22.67 -9.52 -2.10
N GLN A 80 -21.62 -8.79 -1.73
CA GLN A 80 -20.92 -7.89 -2.64
C GLN A 80 -20.04 -8.69 -3.61
N GLN A 81 -20.21 -8.43 -4.91
CA GLN A 81 -19.33 -8.91 -5.96
C GLN A 81 -18.53 -7.77 -6.59
N VAL A 82 -17.24 -8.00 -6.79
CA VAL A 82 -16.33 -7.06 -7.45
C VAL A 82 -15.71 -7.74 -8.67
N ILE A 83 -15.96 -7.17 -9.85
CA ILE A 83 -15.36 -7.62 -11.09
C ILE A 83 -13.93 -7.09 -11.20
N VAL A 84 -12.98 -7.99 -11.44
CA VAL A 84 -11.56 -7.72 -11.65
C VAL A 84 -11.23 -8.04 -13.11
N ASP A 85 -11.40 -7.03 -13.94
CA ASP A 85 -11.17 -6.98 -15.38
C ASP A 85 -10.16 -5.88 -15.75
N MET A 86 -9.42 -5.38 -14.76
CA MET A 86 -8.32 -4.43 -14.88
C MET A 86 -7.71 -4.23 -13.49
N GLY A 87 -6.72 -3.35 -13.35
CA GLY A 87 -6.21 -3.00 -12.02
C GLY A 87 -7.34 -2.47 -11.13
N VAL A 88 -7.44 -2.97 -9.89
CA VAL A 88 -8.48 -2.55 -8.94
C VAL A 88 -7.86 -2.17 -7.60
N LEU A 89 -8.09 -0.93 -7.15
CA LEU A 89 -7.82 -0.50 -5.78
C LEU A 89 -9.05 -0.75 -4.90
N LEU A 90 -8.87 -1.52 -3.83
CA LEU A 90 -9.91 -1.97 -2.92
C LEU A 90 -9.79 -1.25 -1.57
N GLY A 91 -10.93 -0.87 -0.99
CA GLY A 91 -10.98 -0.33 0.38
C GLY A 91 -12.34 0.24 0.77
N ARG A 92 -12.53 0.64 2.03
CA ARG A 92 -13.85 1.13 2.51
C ARG A 92 -14.25 2.50 1.94
N LYS A 93 -13.24 3.28 1.54
CA LYS A 93 -13.38 4.61 0.93
C LYS A 93 -12.08 4.90 0.19
N PRO A 94 -11.87 4.26 -0.98
CA PRO A 94 -10.67 4.46 -1.76
C PRO A 94 -10.57 5.93 -2.16
N SER A 95 -9.40 6.51 -2.00
CA SER A 95 -9.16 7.93 -2.33
C SER A 95 -7.79 8.18 -2.95
N ALA A 96 -6.98 7.14 -3.19
CA ALA A 96 -5.76 7.29 -3.97
C ALA A 96 -6.11 7.43 -5.46
N GLU A 97 -5.31 8.23 -6.16
CA GLU A 97 -5.33 8.24 -7.62
C GLU A 97 -4.86 6.88 -8.13
N VAL A 98 -5.65 6.30 -9.03
CA VAL A 98 -5.31 5.05 -9.71
C VAL A 98 -4.80 5.38 -11.12
N PRO A 99 -3.80 4.66 -11.64
CA PRO A 99 -3.30 4.87 -13.01
C PRO A 99 -4.39 4.72 -14.07
N ALA A 100 -4.16 5.28 -15.25
CA ALA A 100 -5.06 5.11 -16.40
C ALA A 100 -5.27 3.61 -16.68
N GLY A 101 -6.52 3.16 -16.70
CA GLY A 101 -6.86 1.75 -16.87
C GLY A 101 -6.93 0.93 -15.57
N ALA A 102 -6.90 1.57 -14.41
CA ALA A 102 -7.31 0.95 -13.15
C ALA A 102 -8.57 1.64 -12.58
N LYS A 103 -9.30 0.94 -11.71
CA LYS A 103 -10.50 1.46 -11.05
C LYS A 103 -10.40 1.33 -9.54
N SER A 104 -11.09 2.21 -8.83
CA SER A 104 -11.24 2.10 -7.37
C SER A 104 -12.60 1.53 -7.03
N VAL A 105 -12.64 0.54 -6.14
CA VAL A 105 -13.87 -0.11 -5.71
C VAL A 105 -14.01 0.00 -4.21
N LYS A 106 -15.15 0.55 -3.78
CA LYS A 106 -15.54 0.60 -2.39
C LYS A 106 -16.00 -0.79 -1.94
N LEU A 107 -15.35 -1.33 -0.91
CA LEU A 107 -15.78 -2.54 -0.24
C LEU A 107 -16.80 -2.25 0.86
N GLU A 108 -17.79 -3.12 0.98
CA GLU A 108 -18.66 -3.18 2.15
C GLU A 108 -17.87 -3.73 3.34
N ASP A 109 -17.94 -3.02 4.47
CA ASP A 109 -17.10 -3.30 5.64
C ASP A 109 -17.93 -3.18 6.93
N PRO A 110 -18.83 -4.14 7.22
CA PRO A 110 -19.63 -4.14 8.45
C PRO A 110 -18.77 -4.21 9.72
N THR A 111 -17.60 -4.87 9.64
CA THR A 111 -16.68 -5.03 10.78
C THR A 111 -15.77 -3.81 10.99
N ARG A 112 -15.78 -2.84 10.08
CA ARG A 112 -14.97 -1.61 10.12
C ARG A 112 -13.47 -1.87 10.17
N THR A 113 -13.03 -2.95 9.57
CA THR A 113 -11.62 -3.41 9.59
C THR A 113 -10.91 -3.12 8.28
N ILE A 114 -11.61 -2.66 7.25
CA ILE A 114 -11.03 -2.31 5.97
C ILE A 114 -10.51 -0.86 6.00
N SER A 115 -9.23 -0.68 5.66
CA SER A 115 -8.60 0.63 5.44
C SER A 115 -9.24 1.40 4.27
N ARG A 116 -8.97 2.72 4.20
CA ARG A 116 -9.45 3.59 3.11
C ARG A 116 -8.97 3.09 1.74
N ASN A 117 -7.66 2.95 1.61
CA ASN A 117 -6.96 2.22 0.57
C ASN A 117 -6.39 0.99 1.29
N HIS A 118 -6.83 -0.21 0.92
CA HIS A 118 -6.50 -1.42 1.67
C HIS A 118 -5.58 -2.34 0.89
N ALA A 119 -6.00 -2.73 -0.30
CA ALA A 119 -5.24 -3.61 -1.17
C ALA A 119 -5.46 -3.19 -2.61
N ALA A 120 -4.53 -3.52 -3.50
CA ALA A 120 -4.74 -3.40 -4.93
C ALA A 120 -4.47 -4.73 -5.62
N ILE A 121 -5.25 -5.02 -6.66
CA ILE A 121 -5.00 -6.12 -7.58
C ILE A 121 -4.57 -5.51 -8.91
N SER A 122 -3.50 -6.02 -9.50
CA SER A 122 -2.95 -5.57 -10.77
C SER A 122 -2.65 -6.73 -11.70
N PHE A 123 -2.51 -6.41 -12.99
CA PHE A 123 -2.09 -7.36 -14.02
C PHE A 123 -0.71 -6.93 -14.53
N ASP A 124 0.19 -7.89 -14.69
CA ASP A 124 1.46 -7.66 -15.37
C ASP A 124 1.29 -7.78 -16.90
N GLN A 125 2.34 -7.46 -17.67
CA GLN A 125 2.37 -7.51 -19.14
C GLN A 125 2.01 -8.89 -19.70
N ASP A 126 2.33 -9.96 -18.96
CA ASP A 126 2.01 -11.34 -19.32
C ASP A 126 0.57 -11.75 -18.97
N GLY A 127 -0.18 -10.90 -18.26
CA GLY A 127 -1.52 -11.17 -17.76
C GLY A 127 -1.54 -11.91 -16.41
N THR A 128 -0.38 -12.06 -15.76
CA THR A 128 -0.27 -12.60 -14.39
C THR A 128 -0.89 -11.62 -13.40
N LEU A 129 -1.67 -12.17 -12.47
CA LEU A 129 -2.34 -11.40 -11.42
C LEU A 129 -1.42 -11.22 -10.21
N TRP A 130 -1.44 -10.01 -9.67
CA TRP A 130 -0.71 -9.63 -8.48
C TRP A 130 -1.63 -8.94 -7.49
N ILE A 131 -1.39 -9.14 -6.21
CA ILE A 131 -2.06 -8.43 -5.11
C ILE A 131 -1.01 -7.76 -4.22
N GLU A 132 -1.27 -6.52 -3.84
CA GLU A 132 -0.43 -5.75 -2.93
C GLU A 132 -1.26 -5.16 -1.79
N ASP A 133 -0.68 -5.15 -0.58
CA ASP A 133 -1.27 -4.48 0.57
C ASP A 133 -0.83 -2.99 0.61
N TYR A 134 -1.80 -2.09 0.74
CA TYR A 134 -1.60 -0.64 0.74
C TYR A 134 -1.35 -0.06 2.15
N GLY A 135 -0.63 -0.81 3.00
CA GLY A 135 -0.36 -0.42 4.38
C GLY A 135 -1.62 -0.49 5.24
N SER A 136 -2.39 -1.55 5.06
CA SER A 136 -3.63 -1.75 5.81
C SER A 136 -3.34 -2.03 7.29
N LEU A 137 -4.26 -1.62 8.17
CA LEU A 137 -4.08 -1.82 9.61
C LEU A 137 -4.27 -3.29 10.02
N ASN A 138 -5.25 -3.97 9.40
CA ASN A 138 -5.64 -5.34 9.75
C ASN A 138 -5.07 -6.40 8.78
N GLY A 139 -4.36 -5.96 7.74
CA GLY A 139 -3.67 -6.81 6.78
C GLY A 139 -4.53 -7.35 5.65
N THR A 140 -3.84 -7.75 4.59
CA THR A 140 -4.36 -8.51 3.45
C THR A 140 -3.71 -9.90 3.42
N TYR A 141 -4.50 -10.94 3.15
CA TYR A 141 -4.04 -12.33 3.17
C TYR A 141 -4.62 -13.11 2.00
N ILE A 142 -3.83 -14.06 1.48
CA ILE A 142 -4.23 -15.04 0.48
C ILE A 142 -4.37 -16.39 1.21
N ILE A 143 -5.51 -17.02 1.07
CA ILE A 143 -5.82 -18.32 1.66
C ILE A 143 -6.01 -19.31 0.52
N GLN A 144 -5.11 -20.29 0.44
CA GLN A 144 -5.10 -21.35 -0.57
C GLN A 144 -4.73 -22.67 0.10
N ASP A 145 -5.47 -23.74 -0.20
CA ASP A 145 -5.26 -25.07 0.39
C ASP A 145 -5.13 -25.04 1.93
N ASP A 146 -6.01 -24.28 2.60
CA ASP A 146 -6.04 -24.04 4.06
C ASP A 146 -4.78 -23.34 4.63
N VAL A 147 -3.89 -22.84 3.78
CA VAL A 147 -2.73 -22.03 4.17
C VAL A 147 -3.04 -20.55 4.01
N GLU A 148 -3.04 -19.81 5.12
CA GLU A 148 -3.13 -18.36 5.12
C GLU A 148 -1.73 -17.73 4.98
N THR A 149 -1.52 -16.98 3.91
CA THR A 149 -0.28 -16.27 3.61
C THR A 149 -0.53 -14.77 3.61
N LYS A 150 0.20 -14.03 4.44
CA LYS A 150 0.08 -12.57 4.54
C LYS A 150 0.76 -11.88 3.36
N VAL A 151 0.11 -10.89 2.77
CA VAL A 151 0.67 -10.03 1.73
C VAL A 151 1.52 -8.95 2.39
N GLU A 152 2.83 -9.18 2.50
CA GLU A 152 3.74 -8.26 3.20
C GLU A 152 4.53 -7.35 2.25
N HIS A 153 4.16 -6.07 2.22
CA HIS A 153 4.92 -4.92 1.66
C HIS A 153 5.40 -5.00 0.19
N LYS A 154 5.28 -6.15 -0.46
CA LYS A 154 5.60 -6.39 -1.86
C LYS A 154 4.40 -7.06 -2.54
N PRO A 155 4.19 -6.79 -3.84
CA PRO A 155 3.21 -7.52 -4.62
C PRO A 155 3.47 -9.03 -4.55
N MET A 156 2.40 -9.79 -4.31
CA MET A 156 2.39 -11.24 -4.31
C MET A 156 1.54 -11.76 -5.46
N GLN A 157 1.96 -12.86 -6.07
CA GLN A 157 1.19 -13.48 -7.15
C GLN A 157 -0.14 -14.00 -6.59
N LEU A 158 -1.23 -13.72 -7.32
CA LEU A 158 -2.58 -14.11 -6.96
C LEU A 158 -3.12 -15.10 -7.99
N GLU A 159 -3.42 -16.32 -7.56
CA GLU A 159 -3.94 -17.38 -8.43
C GLU A 159 -5.37 -17.75 -8.06
N ALA A 160 -6.24 -17.88 -9.07
CA ALA A 160 -7.59 -18.36 -8.87
C ALA A 160 -7.64 -19.89 -9.08
N PRO A 161 -8.44 -20.64 -8.31
CA PRO A 161 -9.28 -20.18 -7.21
C PRO A 161 -8.53 -20.05 -5.88
N CYS A 162 -8.83 -19.00 -5.12
CA CYS A 162 -8.37 -18.86 -3.73
C CYS A 162 -9.37 -17.99 -2.94
N THR A 163 -9.12 -17.81 -1.64
CA THR A 163 -9.84 -16.81 -0.82
C THR A 163 -8.89 -15.67 -0.48
N VAL A 164 -9.31 -14.43 -0.72
CA VAL A 164 -8.59 -13.24 -0.30
C VAL A 164 -9.26 -12.67 0.94
N ARG A 165 -8.52 -12.52 2.02
CA ARG A 165 -8.97 -11.83 3.23
C ARG A 165 -8.46 -10.40 3.23
N ILE A 166 -9.38 -9.45 3.38
CA ILE A 166 -9.11 -8.00 3.41
C ILE A 166 -9.67 -7.46 4.72
N GLY A 167 -8.80 -7.16 5.69
CA GLY A 167 -9.23 -6.97 7.07
C GLY A 167 -9.91 -8.24 7.60
N ASP A 168 -11.13 -8.11 8.11
CA ASP A 168 -11.93 -9.25 8.61
C ASP A 168 -13.01 -9.68 7.61
N GLN A 169 -12.85 -9.35 6.33
CA GLN A 169 -13.77 -9.73 5.25
C GLN A 169 -13.11 -10.76 4.34
N PHE A 170 -13.87 -11.78 3.95
CA PHE A 170 -13.41 -12.88 3.11
C PHE A 170 -14.06 -12.80 1.74
N PHE A 171 -13.24 -12.81 0.70
CA PHE A 171 -13.67 -12.76 -0.69
C PHE A 171 -13.20 -14.01 -1.41
N GLN A 172 -14.12 -14.78 -1.97
CA GLN A 172 -13.78 -15.88 -2.87
C GLN A 172 -13.32 -15.29 -4.19
N PHE A 173 -12.07 -15.57 -4.55
CA PHE A 173 -11.48 -15.12 -5.80
C PHE A 173 -11.57 -16.23 -6.85
N ARG A 174 -12.35 -15.98 -7.90
CA ARG A 174 -12.64 -16.97 -8.95
C ARG A 174 -12.50 -16.34 -10.32
N LYS A 175 -12.10 -17.16 -11.30
CA LYS A 175 -12.19 -16.80 -12.71
C LYS A 175 -13.65 -16.91 -13.17
N GLN A 176 -14.14 -15.90 -13.88
CA GLN A 176 -15.49 -15.86 -14.43
C GLN A 176 -15.62 -16.72 -15.69
#